data_AF-A0A5C6F142-F1
#
_entry.id   AF-A0A5C6F142-F1
#
_cell.length_a   1.000
_cell.length_b   1.000
_cell.length_c   1.000
_cell.angle_alpha   90.00
_cell.angle_beta   90.00
_cell.angle_gamma   90.00
#
_symmetry.space_group_name_H-M   'P 1'
#
loop_
_entity.id
_entity.type
_entity.pdbx_description
1 polymer ?
#
loop_
_entity_poly.entity_id
_entity_poly.type
_entity_poly.pdbx_seq_one_letter_code
_entity_poly.pdbx_strand_id
1 'polypeptide(L)'
;MLGQAFRVPAMFSDPSLTNSSDPLADSLFGEYARMLLIGTAGCSAIASAVRIGVDSGSLMLVLGNVLALASLVSSRFPSAVRLTVLVCFAVLLSWTTIQQDTPDRWSSPMVFFSPAVLLASLVILAVRECVAIVRVQSLRVSFRSGAVMIGIAGVLVYMIVLPSIDAFLEQYRDRPSSYTIEELTALEQLRIRSAKFAVFAIFTYFGACVASFINVVAASAPRGESIALRSSACPKCETPIRRTDNLPIFSYLNLGGRCRACAADIPIRYFWVELIGAAIFGLLFLYELVTGAANVPGAPHYHYAGILWIILYTKWPVIGLYLYHVAMFSCLLMLALMDVDRLRCPKWLARSMVIVLATLPIAFTGLQPVAFDAQIPIALSQAMPTWLVQAVTSVLGGITGWALAILVQRFASKRIQRRKTSLSLAAALVGITLGWQATVTIALFCLIAASLLTLLSRWNGAKIQWSATSMLFTIAMLHQPAWKWLAALW
;
A
#
# COMPACT_ATOMS: atom_id res chain seq x y z
N MET A 1 5.19 19.51 51.77
CA MET A 1 6.14 20.65 51.71
C MET A 1 7.24 20.20 50.75
N LEU A 2 7.37 20.66 49.52
CA LEU A 2 7.29 22.02 48.99
C LEU A 2 6.76 21.97 47.54
N GLY A 3 5.77 22.82 47.25
CA GLY A 3 5.56 23.31 45.90
C GLY A 3 6.44 24.54 45.67
N GLN A 4 6.97 24.68 44.46
CA GLN A 4 7.10 25.97 43.80
C GLN A 4 7.34 25.75 42.31
N ALA A 5 6.55 26.48 41.52
CA ALA A 5 6.44 26.42 40.08
C ALA A 5 7.75 26.82 39.40
N PHE A 6 8.27 25.95 38.54
CA PHE A 6 9.15 26.38 37.45
C PHE A 6 8.27 26.95 36.32
N ARG A 7 8.05 28.27 36.35
CA ARG A 7 7.63 29.01 35.16
C ARG A 7 8.85 29.12 34.24
N VAL A 8 8.84 28.35 33.15
CA VAL A 8 9.75 28.57 32.02
C VAL A 8 9.38 29.92 31.38
N PRO A 9 10.34 30.80 31.05
CA PRO A 9 10.02 32.07 30.38
C PRO A 9 9.38 31.80 29.02
N ALA A 10 8.18 32.33 28.82
CA ALA A 10 7.54 32.39 27.52
C ALA A 10 8.35 33.33 26.62
N MET A 11 9.29 32.79 25.86
CA MET A 11 10.05 33.59 24.89
C MET A 11 10.03 33.07 23.45
N PHE A 12 9.26 32.00 23.13
CA PHE A 12 8.92 31.63 21.74
C PHE A 12 7.63 30.80 21.67
N SER A 13 6.55 31.26 22.29
CA SER A 13 5.23 30.67 22.09
C SER A 13 4.18 31.77 22.11
N ASP A 14 4.06 32.46 20.99
CA ASP A 14 2.80 33.12 20.67
C ASP A 14 1.77 32.00 20.39
N PRO A 15 0.77 31.77 21.25
CA PRO A 15 -0.22 30.71 21.07
C PRO A 15 -1.18 31.01 19.91
N SER A 16 -1.11 32.20 19.29
CA SER A 16 -1.95 32.58 18.16
C SER A 16 -1.51 31.96 16.82
N LEU A 17 -0.36 31.27 16.76
CA LEU A 17 0.21 30.72 15.52
C LEU A 17 0.21 29.18 15.39
N THR A 18 -0.32 28.43 16.38
CA THR A 18 -0.35 26.94 16.33
C THR A 18 -1.74 26.34 16.15
N ASN A 19 -2.74 27.12 15.75
CA ASN A 19 -3.95 26.56 15.13
C ASN A 19 -3.57 26.11 13.71
N SER A 20 -3.13 24.87 13.53
CA SER A 20 -3.00 24.30 12.19
C SER A 20 -4.40 24.15 11.60
N SER A 21 -4.86 25.19 10.92
CA SER A 21 -6.13 25.27 10.19
C SER A 21 -6.23 24.32 8.99
N ASP A 22 -5.26 23.40 8.85
CA ASP A 22 -5.14 22.46 7.75
C ASP A 22 -5.65 21.07 8.17
N PRO A 23 -6.83 20.62 7.70
CA PRO A 23 -7.39 19.32 8.04
C PRO A 23 -6.50 18.13 7.69
N LEU A 24 -5.55 18.30 6.75
CA LEU A 24 -4.58 17.26 6.38
C LEU A 24 -3.41 17.17 7.37
N ALA A 25 -3.18 18.19 8.21
CA ALA A 25 -2.09 18.17 9.19
C ALA A 25 -2.45 17.44 10.50
N ASP A 26 -3.73 17.15 10.71
CA ASP A 26 -4.23 16.55 11.96
C ASP A 26 -3.98 15.04 12.08
N SER A 27 -3.54 14.38 10.99
CA SER A 27 -3.37 12.93 10.97
C SER A 27 -2.21 12.49 10.10
N LEU A 28 -1.58 11.36 10.46
CA LEU A 28 -0.53 10.72 9.68
C LEU A 28 -1.00 10.42 8.24
N PHE A 29 -2.25 9.99 8.09
CA PHE A 29 -2.87 9.76 6.78
C PHE A 29 -2.99 11.04 5.95
N GLY A 30 -3.43 12.14 6.58
CA GLY A 30 -3.48 13.45 5.94
C GLY A 30 -2.10 13.96 5.52
N GLU A 31 -1.06 13.68 6.30
CA GLU A 31 0.33 13.99 5.93
C GLU A 31 0.78 13.20 4.72
N TYR A 32 0.49 11.90 4.65
CA TYR A 32 0.77 11.09 3.45
C TYR A 32 0.00 11.55 2.22
N ALA A 33 -1.29 11.89 2.36
CA ALA A 33 -2.09 12.43 1.28
C ALA A 33 -1.51 13.77 0.78
N ARG A 34 -1.06 14.63 1.69
CA ARG A 34 -0.41 15.89 1.36
C ARG A 34 0.92 15.67 0.62
N MET A 35 1.75 14.74 1.07
CA MET A 35 3.01 14.40 0.39
C MET A 35 2.76 13.84 -1.01
N LEU A 36 1.76 12.98 -1.17
CA LEU A 36 1.34 12.44 -2.46
C LEU A 36 0.92 13.55 -3.41
N LEU A 37 0.03 14.46 -2.97
CA LEU A 37 -0.44 15.58 -3.78
C LEU A 37 0.68 16.55 -4.19
N ILE A 38 1.64 16.82 -3.29
CA ILE A 38 2.82 17.64 -3.61
C ILE A 38 3.69 16.94 -4.66
N GLY A 39 3.94 15.64 -4.49
CA GLY A 39 4.74 14.84 -5.41
C GLY A 39 4.10 14.74 -6.81
N THR A 40 2.81 14.44 -6.87
CA THR A 40 2.09 14.34 -8.15
C THR A 40 2.00 15.70 -8.85
N ALA A 41 1.66 16.77 -8.13
CA ALA A 41 1.56 18.10 -8.71
C ALA A 41 2.93 18.63 -9.17
N GLY A 42 4.00 18.41 -8.39
CA GLY A 42 5.36 18.80 -8.76
C GLY A 42 5.84 18.10 -10.03
N CYS A 43 5.74 16.77 -10.06
CA CYS A 43 6.13 15.98 -11.24
C CYS A 43 5.27 16.32 -12.46
N SER A 44 3.95 16.54 -12.28
CA SER A 44 3.06 16.92 -13.37
C SER A 44 3.35 18.31 -13.91
N ALA A 45 3.63 19.30 -13.05
CA ALA A 45 4.00 20.65 -13.49
C ALA A 45 5.25 20.64 -14.36
N ILE A 46 6.29 19.91 -13.93
CA ILE A 46 7.55 19.80 -14.68
C ILE A 46 7.31 19.08 -16.02
N ALA A 47 6.57 17.96 -16.02
CA ALA A 47 6.28 17.21 -17.22
C ALA A 47 5.47 18.03 -18.25
N SER A 48 4.51 18.83 -17.79
CA SER A 48 3.72 19.72 -18.64
C SER A 48 4.51 20.95 -19.10
N ALA A 49 5.45 21.46 -18.29
CA ALA A 49 6.26 22.63 -18.64
C ALA A 49 7.13 22.41 -19.88
N VAL A 50 7.66 21.20 -20.05
CA VAL A 50 8.44 20.81 -21.23
C VAL A 50 7.61 20.82 -22.53
N ARG A 51 6.28 20.82 -22.43
CA ARG A 51 5.36 20.75 -23.58
C ARG A 51 4.62 22.07 -23.89
N ILE A 52 4.88 23.15 -23.15
CA ILE A 52 4.17 24.44 -23.33
C ILE A 52 4.30 24.98 -24.77
N GLY A 53 5.43 24.74 -25.45
CA GLY A 53 5.64 25.17 -26.85
C GLY A 53 5.01 24.25 -27.91
N VAL A 54 4.44 23.11 -27.52
CA VAL A 54 3.91 22.08 -28.43
C VAL A 54 2.39 21.98 -28.33
N ASP A 55 1.84 22.21 -27.14
CA ASP A 55 0.41 22.06 -26.86
C ASP A 55 -0.09 23.17 -25.92
N SER A 56 -1.11 23.91 -26.37
CA SER A 56 -1.79 24.95 -25.59
C SER A 56 -2.44 24.40 -24.31
N GLY A 57 -2.85 23.13 -24.27
CA GLY A 57 -3.36 22.46 -23.07
C GLY A 57 -2.31 22.24 -21.98
N SER A 58 -1.03 22.16 -22.36
CA SER A 58 0.07 21.94 -21.42
C SER A 58 0.29 23.15 -20.51
N LEU A 59 0.01 24.38 -20.99
CA LEU A 59 0.06 25.58 -20.16
C LEU A 59 -0.99 25.54 -19.03
N MET A 60 -2.21 25.07 -19.32
CA MET A 60 -3.25 24.90 -18.29
C MET A 60 -2.87 23.86 -17.24
N LEU A 61 -2.24 22.76 -17.66
CA LEU A 61 -1.76 21.73 -16.72
C LEU A 61 -0.65 22.29 -15.82
N VAL A 62 0.27 23.10 -16.34
CA VAL A 62 1.29 23.78 -15.53
C VAL A 62 0.62 24.71 -14.51
N LEU A 63 -0.28 25.57 -14.97
CA LEU A 63 -0.96 26.54 -14.09
C LEU A 63 -1.77 25.85 -12.99
N GLY A 64 -2.51 24.77 -13.31
CA GLY A 64 -3.30 24.04 -12.34
C GLY A 64 -2.46 23.29 -11.32
N ASN A 65 -1.33 22.71 -11.73
CA ASN A 65 -0.42 22.06 -10.80
C ASN A 65 0.32 23.06 -9.91
N VAL A 66 0.70 24.23 -10.44
CA VAL A 66 1.24 25.33 -9.63
C VAL A 66 0.21 25.82 -8.62
N LEU A 67 -1.06 25.93 -9.02
CA LEU A 67 -2.16 26.28 -8.12
C LEU A 67 -2.35 25.22 -7.01
N ALA A 68 -2.29 23.94 -7.34
CA ALA A 68 -2.36 22.84 -6.38
C ALA A 68 -1.21 22.91 -5.37
N LEU A 69 0.03 23.11 -5.85
CA LEU A 69 1.21 23.30 -5.00
C LEU A 69 1.09 24.54 -4.11
N ALA A 70 0.61 25.67 -4.65
CA ALA A 70 0.41 26.89 -3.89
C ALA A 70 -0.61 26.69 -2.76
N SER A 71 -1.69 25.95 -3.02
CA SER A 71 -2.70 25.58 -2.01
C SER A 71 -2.15 24.65 -0.91
N LEU A 72 -1.20 23.77 -1.27
CA LEU A 72 -0.57 22.81 -0.36
C LEU A 72 0.56 23.42 0.49
N VAL A 73 1.23 24.47 0.00
CA VAL A 73 2.42 25.07 0.62
C VAL A 73 2.11 26.39 1.33
N SER A 74 1.16 27.18 0.82
CA SER A 74 0.86 28.53 1.33
C SER A 74 -0.52 28.61 1.99
N SER A 75 -0.55 29.18 3.21
CA SER A 75 -1.77 29.57 3.93
C SER A 75 -2.05 31.07 3.88
N ARG A 76 -1.36 31.80 2.98
CA ARG A 76 -1.40 33.27 2.94
C ARG A 76 -2.77 33.84 2.55
N PHE A 77 -3.62 33.04 1.91
CA PHE A 77 -4.96 33.45 1.46
C PHE A 77 -6.07 32.77 2.26
N PRO A 78 -7.22 33.43 2.51
CA PRO A 78 -8.37 32.84 3.19
C PRO A 78 -8.89 31.58 2.46
N SER A 79 -9.34 30.58 3.23
CA SER A 79 -9.83 29.30 2.68
C SER A 79 -10.97 29.46 1.68
N ALA A 80 -11.87 30.42 1.88
CA ALA A 80 -12.94 30.73 0.94
C ALA A 80 -12.41 31.20 -0.43
N VAL A 81 -11.37 32.04 -0.43
CA VAL A 81 -10.74 32.51 -1.67
C VAL A 81 -10.04 31.36 -2.38
N ARG A 82 -9.30 30.52 -1.65
CA ARG A 82 -8.65 29.33 -2.24
C ARG A 82 -9.66 28.35 -2.80
N LEU A 83 -10.76 28.09 -2.09
CA LEU A 83 -11.84 27.22 -2.57
C LEU A 83 -12.42 27.73 -3.88
N THR A 84 -12.78 29.02 -3.94
CA THR A 84 -13.32 29.64 -5.16
C THR A 84 -12.34 29.50 -6.32
N VAL A 85 -11.06 29.81 -6.11
CA VAL A 85 -10.05 29.69 -7.17
C VAL A 85 -9.87 28.24 -7.63
N LEU A 86 -9.82 27.28 -6.71
CA LEU A 86 -9.69 25.85 -7.04
C LEU A 86 -10.90 25.33 -7.82
N VAL A 87 -12.13 25.68 -7.41
CA VAL A 87 -13.36 25.26 -8.08
C VAL A 87 -13.49 25.94 -9.44
N CYS A 88 -13.26 27.24 -9.55
CA CYS A 88 -13.26 27.95 -10.83
C CYS A 88 -12.23 27.36 -11.79
N PHE A 89 -11.02 27.05 -11.30
CA PHE A 89 -9.98 26.44 -12.13
C PHE A 89 -10.34 25.00 -12.53
N ALA A 90 -10.94 24.21 -11.64
CA ALA A 90 -11.41 22.86 -11.96
C ALA A 90 -12.53 22.88 -13.02
N VAL A 91 -13.48 23.82 -12.94
CA VAL A 91 -14.53 24.02 -13.94
C VAL A 91 -13.93 24.48 -15.27
N LEU A 92 -12.99 25.43 -15.25
CA LEU A 92 -12.30 25.89 -16.45
C LEU A 92 -11.52 24.74 -17.11
N LEU A 93 -10.76 23.96 -16.33
CA LEU A 93 -10.03 22.79 -16.80
C LEU A 93 -10.97 21.74 -17.41
N SER A 94 -12.10 21.46 -16.75
CA SER A 94 -13.13 20.56 -17.29
C SER A 94 -13.71 21.09 -18.59
N TRP A 95 -14.03 22.38 -18.67
CA TRP A 95 -14.59 23.00 -19.87
C TRP A 95 -13.63 22.94 -21.06
N THR A 96 -12.38 23.33 -20.84
CA THR A 96 -11.35 23.34 -21.89
C THR A 96 -10.98 21.94 -22.35
N THR A 97 -11.07 20.95 -21.47
CA THR A 97 -10.77 19.56 -21.82
C THR A 97 -11.93 18.91 -22.59
N ILE A 98 -13.17 19.36 -22.37
CA ILE A 98 -14.36 18.98 -23.16
C ILE A 98 -14.34 19.58 -24.57
N GLN A 99 -13.87 20.83 -24.73
CA GLN A 99 -13.86 21.51 -26.03
C GLN A 99 -12.69 21.15 -26.96
N GLN A 100 -11.71 20.36 -26.50
CA GLN A 100 -10.60 19.93 -27.35
C GLN A 100 -10.99 18.70 -28.18
N ASP A 101 -11.35 18.92 -29.45
CA ASP A 101 -11.73 17.95 -30.50
C ASP A 101 -10.64 16.93 -30.89
N THR A 102 -9.62 16.73 -30.07
CA THR A 102 -8.52 15.79 -30.35
C THR A 102 -8.56 14.59 -29.38
N PRO A 103 -8.92 13.39 -29.85
CA PRO A 103 -9.07 12.19 -29.01
C PRO A 103 -7.78 11.73 -28.31
N ASP A 104 -6.61 12.21 -28.74
CA ASP A 104 -5.30 11.65 -28.38
C ASP A 104 -4.67 12.19 -27.08
N ARG A 105 -5.32 13.15 -26.39
CA ARG A 105 -4.67 13.88 -25.27
C ARG A 105 -5.07 13.42 -23.87
N TRP A 106 -6.28 12.90 -23.70
CA TRP A 106 -6.72 12.36 -22.41
C TRP A 106 -6.07 11.01 -22.09
N SER A 107 -5.68 10.26 -23.13
CA SER A 107 -5.12 8.91 -23.11
C SER A 107 -3.60 8.86 -23.23
N SER A 108 -2.90 9.99 -23.02
CA SER A 108 -1.43 9.97 -23.03
C SER A 108 -0.92 8.97 -21.97
N PRO A 109 0.11 8.17 -22.28
CA PRO A 109 0.54 7.01 -21.48
C PRO A 109 1.12 7.34 -20.08
N MET A 110 0.93 8.55 -19.59
CA MET A 110 1.30 8.99 -18.26
C MET A 110 0.05 9.33 -17.46
N VAL A 111 -0.66 8.30 -16.98
CA VAL A 111 -1.88 8.42 -16.16
C VAL A 111 -1.70 9.43 -15.01
N PHE A 112 -0.51 9.48 -14.41
CA PHE A 112 -0.16 10.40 -13.31
C PHE A 112 -0.04 11.89 -13.70
N PHE A 113 0.04 12.21 -14.99
CA PHE A 113 0.20 13.57 -15.53
C PHE A 113 -0.93 13.94 -16.49
N SER A 114 -2.11 13.38 -16.24
CA SER A 114 -3.32 13.62 -17.03
C SER A 114 -4.15 14.78 -16.45
N PRO A 115 -4.98 15.45 -17.28
CA PRO A 115 -5.97 16.42 -16.79
C PRO A 115 -6.89 15.83 -15.71
N ALA A 116 -7.20 14.53 -15.79
CA ALA A 116 -8.03 13.83 -14.82
C ALA A 116 -7.40 13.73 -13.43
N VAL A 117 -6.09 13.45 -13.34
CA VAL A 117 -5.38 13.41 -12.05
C VAL A 117 -5.24 14.80 -11.44
N LEU A 118 -5.00 15.82 -12.26
CA LEU A 118 -5.03 17.20 -11.80
C LEU A 118 -6.43 17.59 -11.31
N LEU A 119 -7.49 17.23 -12.04
CA LEU A 119 -8.88 17.49 -11.64
C LEU A 119 -9.20 16.81 -10.29
N ALA A 120 -8.83 15.54 -10.12
CA ALA A 120 -8.99 14.83 -8.85
C ALA A 120 -8.23 15.52 -7.71
N SER A 121 -7.01 15.99 -7.98
CA SER A 121 -6.19 16.72 -7.00
C SER A 121 -6.84 18.06 -6.60
N LEU A 122 -7.37 18.82 -7.57
CA LEU A 122 -8.10 20.07 -7.31
C LEU A 122 -9.39 19.83 -6.51
N VAL A 123 -10.12 18.74 -6.77
CA VAL A 123 -11.31 18.35 -6.02
C VAL A 123 -10.96 17.99 -4.57
N ILE A 124 -9.92 17.20 -4.35
CA ILE A 124 -9.46 16.84 -2.99
C ILE A 124 -9.06 18.11 -2.20
N LEU A 125 -8.37 19.05 -2.86
CA LEU A 125 -8.00 20.33 -2.27
C LEU A 125 -9.23 21.21 -2.00
N ALA A 126 -10.21 21.25 -2.90
CA ALA A 126 -11.46 21.96 -2.68
C ALA A 126 -12.24 21.39 -1.48
N VAL A 127 -12.30 20.05 -1.35
CA VAL A 127 -12.91 19.40 -0.18
C VAL A 127 -12.17 19.77 1.11
N ARG A 128 -10.84 19.77 1.11
CA ARG A 128 -10.02 20.23 2.24
C ARG A 128 -10.38 21.67 2.64
N GLU A 129 -10.44 22.60 1.68
CA GLU A 129 -10.79 24.00 1.97
C GLU A 129 -12.23 24.14 2.47
N CYS A 130 -13.17 23.36 1.92
CA CYS A 130 -14.55 23.31 2.39
C CYS A 130 -14.63 22.83 3.85
N VAL A 131 -13.92 21.75 4.20
CA VAL A 131 -13.83 21.27 5.59
C VAL A 131 -13.22 22.33 6.51
N ALA A 132 -12.19 23.04 6.05
CA ALA A 132 -11.59 24.13 6.81
C ALA A 132 -12.59 25.28 7.07
N ILE A 133 -13.39 25.67 6.08
CA ILE A 133 -14.44 26.70 6.22
C ILE A 133 -15.53 26.25 7.20
N VAL A 134 -16.01 25.00 7.07
CA VAL A 134 -17.06 24.44 7.95
C VAL A 134 -16.58 24.38 9.40
N ARG A 135 -15.31 24.04 9.64
CA ARG A 135 -14.72 24.05 10.99
C ARG A 135 -14.64 25.45 11.59
N VAL A 136 -14.42 26.48 10.77
CA VAL A 136 -14.33 27.88 11.23
C VAL A 136 -15.71 28.51 11.47
N GLN A 137 -16.75 28.11 10.73
CA GLN A 137 -18.08 28.76 10.79
C GLN A 137 -19.08 28.19 11.79
N SER A 138 -18.72 27.24 12.66
CA SER A 138 -19.61 26.66 13.70
C SER A 138 -20.95 26.08 13.19
N LEU A 139 -21.08 25.85 11.89
CA LEU A 139 -22.25 25.18 11.31
C LEU A 139 -22.18 23.69 11.66
N ARG A 140 -23.05 23.28 12.60
CA ARG A 140 -23.22 21.88 13.00
C ARG A 140 -23.91 21.07 11.89
N VAL A 141 -23.23 20.89 10.76
CA VAL A 141 -23.54 19.78 9.86
C VAL A 141 -22.73 18.60 10.35
N SER A 142 -23.41 17.51 10.74
CA SER A 142 -22.74 16.27 11.13
C SER A 142 -21.83 15.83 9.98
N PHE A 143 -20.51 15.85 10.22
CA PHE A 143 -19.47 15.47 9.26
C PHE A 143 -19.73 14.08 8.63
N ARG A 144 -20.43 13.21 9.36
CA ARG A 144 -20.88 11.90 8.87
C ARG A 144 -21.93 11.97 7.78
N SER A 145 -22.80 12.97 7.77
CA SER A 145 -23.94 13.05 6.84
C SER A 145 -23.52 13.64 5.48
N GLY A 146 -22.63 14.63 5.46
CA GLY A 146 -22.15 15.25 4.22
C GLY A 146 -21.18 14.36 3.43
N ALA A 147 -20.25 13.69 4.14
CA ALA A 147 -19.30 12.78 3.51
C ALA A 147 -19.98 11.52 2.93
N VAL A 148 -21.03 11.04 3.60
CA VAL A 148 -21.82 9.89 3.12
C VAL A 148 -22.63 10.25 1.87
N MET A 149 -23.26 11.43 1.82
CA MET A 149 -24.02 11.85 0.63
C MET A 149 -23.12 12.08 -0.60
N ILE A 150 -21.96 12.69 -0.41
CA ILE A 150 -20.98 12.90 -1.50
C ILE A 150 -20.36 11.56 -1.94
N GLY A 151 -20.07 10.67 -0.99
CA GLY A 151 -19.60 9.32 -1.28
C GLY A 151 -20.61 8.50 -2.08
N ILE A 152 -21.89 8.53 -1.69
CA ILE A 152 -22.97 7.84 -2.40
C ILE A 152 -23.14 8.41 -3.81
N ALA A 153 -23.11 9.73 -3.99
CA ALA A 153 -23.21 10.36 -5.30
C ALA A 153 -22.01 10.00 -6.21
N GLY A 154 -20.79 9.99 -5.68
CA GLY A 154 -19.59 9.59 -6.42
C GLY A 154 -19.61 8.11 -6.83
N VAL A 155 -20.11 7.23 -5.95
CA VAL A 155 -20.26 5.80 -6.24
C VAL A 155 -21.34 5.56 -7.30
N LEU A 156 -22.47 6.27 -7.25
CA LEU A 156 -23.53 6.15 -8.25
C LEU A 156 -23.08 6.62 -9.64
N VAL A 157 -22.31 7.71 -9.73
CA VAL A 157 -21.71 8.15 -11.01
C VAL A 157 -20.71 7.13 -11.54
N TYR A 158 -19.86 6.59 -10.68
CA TYR A 158 -18.87 5.59 -11.09
C TYR A 158 -19.50 4.25 -11.49
N MET A 159 -20.56 3.81 -10.81
CA MET A 159 -21.19 2.52 -11.04
C MET A 159 -22.24 2.53 -12.16
N ILE A 160 -22.86 3.67 -12.44
CA ILE A 160 -23.99 3.74 -13.39
C ILE A 160 -23.64 4.54 -14.63
N VAL A 161 -23.03 5.72 -14.46
CA VAL A 161 -22.81 6.65 -15.57
C VAL A 161 -21.62 6.23 -16.43
N LEU A 162 -20.49 5.88 -15.80
CA LEU A 162 -19.29 5.46 -16.55
C LEU A 162 -19.47 4.16 -17.34
N PRO A 163 -20.07 3.06 -16.79
CA PRO A 163 -20.26 1.84 -17.57
C PRO A 163 -21.30 1.98 -18.67
N SER A 164 -22.30 2.87 -18.49
CA SER A 164 -23.30 3.16 -19.53
C SER A 164 -22.70 3.94 -20.69
N ILE A 165 -21.73 4.83 -20.41
CA ILE A 165 -20.96 5.53 -21.43
C ILE A 165 -20.00 4.58 -22.14
N ASP A 166 -19.28 3.72 -21.41
CA ASP A 166 -18.40 2.71 -22.02
C ASP A 166 -19.18 1.73 -22.91
N ALA A 167 -20.32 1.22 -22.45
CA ALA A 167 -21.17 0.31 -23.22
C ALA A 167 -21.76 0.98 -24.48
N PHE A 168 -22.08 2.27 -24.40
CA PHE A 168 -22.56 3.04 -25.55
C PHE A 168 -21.45 3.33 -26.57
N LEU A 169 -20.23 3.61 -26.10
CA LEU A 169 -19.08 3.91 -26.97
C LEU A 169 -18.45 2.65 -27.60
N GLU A 170 -18.58 1.49 -26.97
CA GLU A 170 -18.12 0.20 -27.50
C GLU A 170 -18.81 -0.16 -28.83
N GLN A 171 -20.05 0.32 -29.04
CA GLN A 171 -20.83 0.10 -30.26
C GLN A 171 -20.27 0.82 -31.50
N TYR A 172 -19.37 1.80 -31.30
CA TYR A 172 -18.81 2.64 -32.37
C TYR A 172 -17.30 2.43 -32.59
N ARG A 173 -16.74 1.36 -32.02
CA ARG A 173 -15.29 1.11 -32.02
C ARG A 173 -14.89 0.06 -33.08
N ASP A 174 -14.31 0.51 -34.20
CA ASP A 174 -13.61 -0.39 -35.13
C ASP A 174 -12.31 -0.91 -34.51
N ARG A 175 -12.05 -2.22 -34.62
CA ARG A 175 -10.86 -2.86 -34.04
C ARG A 175 -9.72 -2.95 -35.08
N PRO A 176 -8.60 -2.23 -34.92
CA PRO A 176 -7.43 -2.45 -35.75
C PRO A 176 -6.59 -3.64 -35.26
N SER A 177 -6.14 -4.47 -36.20
CA SER A 177 -5.25 -5.60 -36.02
C SER A 177 -3.77 -5.16 -35.96
N SER A 178 -3.14 -5.34 -34.80
CA SER A 178 -1.68 -5.43 -34.56
C SER A 178 -0.77 -4.29 -35.06
N TYR A 179 -0.17 -3.53 -34.14
CA TYR A 179 1.00 -2.67 -34.43
C TYR A 179 2.30 -3.47 -34.29
N THR A 180 3.12 -3.47 -35.33
CA THR A 180 4.55 -3.85 -35.30
C THR A 180 5.36 -2.73 -34.64
N ILE A 181 6.12 -3.05 -33.59
CA ILE A 181 6.95 -2.07 -32.85
C ILE A 181 8.16 -1.70 -33.72
N GLU A 182 8.16 -0.50 -34.29
CA GLU A 182 9.33 0.12 -34.92
C GLU A 182 10.42 0.41 -33.87
N GLU A 183 11.69 0.42 -34.31
CA GLU A 183 12.87 0.61 -33.46
C GLU A 183 12.83 1.95 -32.71
N LEU A 184 12.61 1.92 -31.39
CA LEU A 184 12.57 3.11 -30.56
C LEU A 184 13.92 3.84 -30.54
N THR A 185 13.89 5.17 -30.67
CA THR A 185 15.10 6.01 -30.55
C THR A 185 15.71 5.92 -29.14
N ALA A 186 17.01 6.21 -29.01
CA ALA A 186 17.72 6.14 -27.72
C ALA A 186 17.07 7.01 -26.62
N LEU A 187 16.54 8.18 -26.99
CA LEU A 187 15.84 9.08 -26.06
C LEU A 187 14.51 8.46 -25.57
N GLU A 188 13.78 7.79 -26.44
CA GLU A 188 12.53 7.11 -26.09
C GLU A 188 12.78 5.89 -25.21
N GLN A 189 13.84 5.13 -25.49
CA GLN A 189 14.27 4.04 -24.62
C GLN A 189 14.66 4.53 -23.22
N LEU A 190 15.41 5.64 -23.13
CA LEU A 190 15.78 6.23 -21.85
C LEU A 190 14.53 6.69 -21.07
N ARG A 191 13.58 7.36 -21.74
CA ARG A 191 12.30 7.80 -21.16
C ARG A 191 11.48 6.62 -20.63
N ILE A 192 11.40 5.53 -21.39
CA ILE A 192 10.67 4.33 -20.97
C ILE A 192 11.36 3.66 -19.77
N ARG A 193 12.69 3.53 -19.80
CA ARG A 193 13.45 2.91 -18.70
C ARG A 193 13.36 3.73 -17.41
N SER A 194 13.47 5.05 -17.50
CA SER A 194 13.33 5.93 -16.33
C SER A 194 11.92 5.89 -15.75
N ALA A 195 10.87 5.88 -16.59
CA ALA A 195 9.49 5.72 -16.13
C ALA A 195 9.27 4.37 -15.42
N LYS A 196 9.77 3.26 -15.99
CA LYS A 196 9.71 1.92 -15.37
C LYS A 196 10.38 1.91 -13.99
N PHE A 197 11.57 2.49 -13.90
CA PHE A 197 12.31 2.59 -12.65
C PHE A 197 11.59 3.46 -11.62
N ALA A 198 11.06 4.62 -12.02
CA ALA A 198 10.34 5.52 -11.12
C ALA A 198 9.11 4.83 -10.50
N VAL A 199 8.35 4.09 -11.30
CA VAL A 199 7.18 3.33 -10.80
C VAL A 199 7.62 2.28 -9.79
N PHE A 200 8.63 1.47 -10.12
CA PHE A 200 9.17 0.48 -9.20
C PHE A 200 9.64 1.12 -7.87
N ALA A 201 10.34 2.26 -7.96
CA ALA A 201 10.82 2.99 -6.79
C ALA A 201 9.67 3.52 -5.92
N ILE A 202 8.58 4.00 -6.51
CA ILE A 202 7.39 4.47 -5.78
C ILE A 202 6.76 3.32 -4.97
N PHE A 203 6.51 2.16 -5.59
CA PHE A 203 5.92 1.01 -4.89
C PHE A 203 6.84 0.47 -3.79
N THR A 204 8.14 0.40 -4.08
CA THR A 204 9.17 -0.03 -3.11
C THR A 204 9.24 0.93 -1.92
N TYR A 205 9.23 2.24 -2.17
CA TYR A 205 9.24 3.25 -1.11
C TYR A 205 7.95 3.21 -0.27
N PHE A 206 6.80 3.01 -0.92
CA PHE A 206 5.53 2.83 -0.21
C PHE A 206 5.58 1.61 0.72
N GLY A 207 6.23 0.52 0.30
CA GLY A 207 6.48 -0.63 1.17
C GLY A 207 7.31 -0.31 2.41
N ALA A 208 8.33 0.55 2.29
CA ALA A 208 9.09 1.04 3.44
C ALA A 208 8.22 1.85 4.41
N CYS A 209 7.36 2.73 3.89
CA CYS A 209 6.38 3.48 4.69
C CYS A 209 5.43 2.56 5.45
N VAL A 210 4.86 1.56 4.76
CA VAL A 210 3.95 0.58 5.37
C VAL A 210 4.66 -0.22 6.46
N ALA A 211 5.91 -0.67 6.24
CA ALA A 211 6.65 -1.39 7.27
C ALA A 211 7.06 -0.53 8.47
N SER A 212 7.38 0.75 8.24
CA SER A 212 7.62 1.71 9.33
C SER A 212 6.38 1.82 10.23
N PHE A 213 5.19 1.94 9.62
CA PHE A 213 3.92 1.92 10.35
C PHE A 213 3.66 0.58 11.06
N ILE A 214 3.91 -0.55 10.40
CA ILE A 214 3.79 -1.89 11.00
C ILE A 214 4.66 -2.02 12.24
N ASN A 215 5.85 -1.44 12.26
CA ASN A 215 6.72 -1.49 13.44
C ASN A 215 6.08 -0.79 14.66
N VAL A 216 5.37 0.31 14.43
CA VAL A 216 4.59 1.01 15.48
C VAL A 216 3.42 0.14 15.94
N VAL A 217 2.64 -0.41 15.01
CA VAL A 217 1.47 -1.26 15.34
C VAL A 217 1.90 -2.51 16.10
N ALA A 218 2.98 -3.17 15.67
CA ALA A 218 3.53 -4.37 16.29
C ALA A 218 3.94 -4.12 17.75
N ALA A 219 4.47 -2.93 18.05
CA ALA A 219 4.87 -2.56 19.40
C ALA A 219 3.69 -2.12 20.27
N SER A 220 2.76 -1.31 19.74
CA SER A 220 1.72 -0.65 20.53
C SER A 220 0.43 -1.46 20.68
N ALA A 221 -0.02 -2.18 19.65
CA ALA A 221 -1.28 -2.92 19.70
C ALA A 221 -1.34 -4.00 20.82
N PRO A 222 -0.27 -4.78 21.07
CA PRO A 222 -0.26 -5.73 22.19
C PRO A 222 -0.28 -5.09 23.57
N ARG A 223 0.17 -3.82 23.68
CA ARG A 223 0.20 -3.05 24.93
C ARG A 223 -1.07 -2.25 25.18
N GLY A 224 -2.02 -2.24 24.25
CA GLY A 224 -3.25 -1.45 24.34
C GLY A 224 -3.00 0.06 24.20
N GLU A 225 -1.83 0.46 23.70
CA GLU A 225 -1.49 1.85 23.46
C GLU A 225 -2.23 2.38 22.23
N SER A 226 -2.54 3.68 22.23
CA SER A 226 -3.17 4.34 21.09
C SER A 226 -2.22 4.34 19.87
N ILE A 227 -2.67 3.75 18.76
CA ILE A 227 -1.91 3.72 17.50
C ILE A 227 -1.93 5.10 16.81
N ALA A 228 -3.04 5.83 16.91
CA ALA A 228 -3.28 7.07 16.17
C ALA A 228 -2.75 8.35 16.85
N LEU A 229 -2.48 8.32 18.16
CA LEU A 229 -2.19 9.53 18.95
C LEU A 229 -0.71 9.68 19.35
N ARG A 230 0.17 8.79 18.89
CA ARG A 230 1.57 8.82 19.29
C ARG A 230 2.37 9.68 18.32
N SER A 231 2.83 10.84 18.76
CA SER A 231 3.80 11.63 18.00
C SER A 231 5.13 10.87 17.93
N SER A 232 5.78 10.89 16.77
CA SER A 232 7.13 10.36 16.58
C SER A 232 8.08 11.20 17.43
N ALA A 233 8.50 10.72 18.60
CA ALA A 233 9.43 11.41 19.49
C ALA A 233 10.60 10.51 19.84
N CYS A 234 11.77 11.12 20.08
CA CYS A 234 12.93 10.36 20.52
C CYS A 234 12.67 9.74 21.91
N PRO A 235 12.92 8.43 22.13
CA PRO A 235 12.67 7.79 23.42
C PRO A 235 13.63 8.26 24.54
N LYS A 236 14.74 8.93 24.21
CA LYS A 236 15.69 9.45 25.22
C LYS A 236 15.44 10.90 25.60
N CYS A 237 15.28 11.78 24.61
CA CYS A 237 15.19 13.23 24.85
C CYS A 237 13.79 13.79 24.61
N GLU A 238 12.83 12.95 24.22
CA GLU A 238 11.43 13.29 23.96
C GLU A 238 11.23 14.39 22.90
N THR A 239 12.31 14.79 22.22
CA THR A 239 12.25 15.79 21.16
C THR A 239 11.40 15.22 20.02
N PRO A 240 10.38 15.96 19.56
CA PRO A 240 9.58 15.53 18.42
C PRO A 240 10.47 15.39 17.18
N ILE A 241 10.31 14.28 16.46
CA ILE A 241 11.06 13.97 15.26
C ILE A 241 10.57 14.91 14.16
N ARG A 242 11.51 15.61 13.51
CA ARG A 242 11.21 16.51 12.39
C ARG A 242 10.62 15.70 11.24
N ARG A 243 9.72 16.30 10.45
CA ARG A 243 9.11 15.65 9.28
C ARG A 243 10.14 15.09 8.29
N THR A 244 11.26 15.79 8.10
CA THR A 244 12.37 15.33 7.24
C THR A 244 13.09 14.10 7.77
N ASP A 245 13.02 13.87 9.08
CA ASP A 245 13.65 12.75 9.77
C ASP A 245 12.71 11.51 9.84
N ASN A 246 11.49 11.63 9.30
CA ASN A 246 10.49 10.55 9.21
C ASN A 246 10.43 9.89 7.82
N LEU A 247 11.40 10.15 6.94
CA LEU A 247 11.51 9.50 5.62
C LEU A 247 12.16 8.12 5.78
N PRO A 248 11.44 7.00 5.57
CA PRO A 248 11.97 5.66 5.79
C PRO A 248 13.27 5.41 5.03
N ILE A 249 14.19 4.63 5.62
CA ILE A 249 15.52 4.26 5.10
C ILE A 249 16.47 5.47 4.99
N PHE A 250 16.07 6.53 4.30
CA PHE A 250 16.88 7.71 4.04
C PHE A 250 17.17 8.52 5.30
N SER A 251 16.22 8.67 6.22
CA SER A 251 16.45 9.39 7.46
C SER A 251 17.48 8.70 8.35
N TYR A 252 17.41 7.36 8.44
CA TYR A 252 18.37 6.57 9.21
C TYR A 252 19.79 6.71 8.66
N LEU A 253 19.95 6.63 7.34
CA LEU A 253 21.26 6.79 6.67
C LEU A 253 21.80 8.22 6.84
N ASN A 254 20.97 9.24 6.62
CA ASN A 254 21.38 10.64 6.70
C ASN A 254 21.73 11.08 8.14
N LEU A 255 21.06 10.48 9.14
CA LEU A 255 21.35 10.73 10.55
C LEU A 255 22.48 9.85 11.11
N GLY A 256 23.04 8.95 10.32
CA GLY A 256 24.04 7.98 10.79
C GLY A 256 23.53 7.09 11.92
N GLY A 257 22.22 6.81 11.95
CA GLY A 257 21.57 6.05 13.01
C GLY A 257 21.53 6.75 14.37
N ARG A 258 21.65 8.08 14.44
CA ARG A 258 21.63 8.84 15.71
C ARG A 258 20.55 9.92 15.73
N CYS A 259 19.96 10.15 16.90
CA CYS A 259 19.00 11.25 17.07
C CYS A 259 19.68 12.60 16.83
N ARG A 260 19.09 13.45 15.99
CA ARG A 260 19.62 14.79 15.67
C ARG A 260 19.77 15.69 16.91
N ALA A 261 18.92 15.54 17.92
CA ALA A 261 18.90 16.40 19.10
C ALA A 261 19.83 15.93 20.23
N CYS A 262 19.80 14.63 20.57
CA CYS A 262 20.54 14.09 21.71
C CYS A 262 21.66 13.10 21.33
N ALA A 263 21.91 12.89 20.03
CA ALA A 263 22.87 11.92 19.49
C ALA A 263 22.67 10.46 19.96
N ALA A 264 21.56 10.14 20.62
CA ALA A 264 21.25 8.79 21.05
C ALA A 264 21.06 7.85 19.86
N ASP A 265 21.59 6.62 19.97
CA ASP A 265 21.47 5.63 18.92
C ASP A 265 20.01 5.24 18.65
N ILE A 266 19.62 5.33 17.39
CA ILE A 266 18.37 4.81 16.85
C ILE A 266 18.60 3.32 16.58
N PRO A 267 17.74 2.41 17.08
CA PRO A 267 17.95 0.98 16.87
C PRO A 267 17.99 0.61 15.37
N ILE A 268 19.03 -0.12 14.94
CA ILE A 268 19.21 -0.60 13.56
C ILE A 268 18.02 -1.45 13.05
N ARG A 269 17.22 -1.98 13.98
CA ARG A 269 15.96 -2.66 13.68
C ARG A 269 15.04 -1.82 12.79
N TYR A 270 14.92 -0.51 13.04
CA TYR A 270 14.02 0.35 12.25
C TYR A 270 14.42 0.33 10.77
N PHE A 271 15.71 0.48 10.48
CA PHE A 271 16.27 0.37 9.14
C PHE A 271 15.95 -0.99 8.49
N TRP A 272 16.20 -2.10 9.19
CA TRP A 272 15.94 -3.43 8.63
C TRP A 272 14.46 -3.71 8.39
N VAL A 273 13.56 -3.25 9.27
CA VAL A 273 12.12 -3.43 9.07
C VAL A 273 11.62 -2.65 7.86
N GLU A 274 12.08 -1.40 7.70
CA GLU A 274 11.73 -0.58 6.54
C GLU A 274 12.29 -1.19 5.24
N LEU A 275 13.51 -1.71 5.27
CA LEU A 275 14.12 -2.40 4.13
C LEU A 275 13.36 -3.69 3.78
N ILE A 276 12.91 -4.47 4.77
CA ILE A 276 12.07 -5.66 4.54
C ILE A 276 10.72 -5.25 3.93
N GLY A 277 10.12 -4.16 4.39
CA GLY A 277 8.92 -3.59 3.78
C GLY A 277 9.10 -3.22 2.31
N ALA A 278 10.19 -2.50 2.02
CA ALA A 278 10.58 -2.17 0.65
C ALA A 278 10.75 -3.44 -0.19
N ALA A 279 11.44 -4.46 0.35
CA ALA A 279 11.63 -5.73 -0.32
C ALA A 279 10.31 -6.47 -0.58
N ILE A 280 9.36 -6.47 0.37
CA ILE A 280 8.03 -7.10 0.16
C ILE A 280 7.34 -6.50 -1.05
N PHE A 281 7.21 -5.17 -1.07
CA PHE A 281 6.48 -4.50 -2.14
C PHE A 281 7.21 -4.56 -3.46
N GLY A 282 8.54 -4.39 -3.45
CA GLY A 282 9.38 -4.44 -4.64
C GLY A 282 9.44 -5.83 -5.27
N LEU A 283 9.63 -6.88 -4.46
CA LEU A 283 9.70 -8.26 -4.98
C LEU A 283 8.35 -8.71 -5.53
N LEU A 284 7.25 -8.49 -4.82
CA LEU A 284 5.91 -8.81 -5.34
C LEU A 284 5.58 -7.97 -6.58
N PHE A 285 6.04 -6.71 -6.65
CA PHE A 285 5.90 -5.89 -7.85
C PHE A 285 6.63 -6.55 -9.04
N LEU A 286 7.85 -7.04 -8.83
CA LEU A 286 8.62 -7.72 -9.88
C LEU A 286 7.96 -9.05 -10.28
N TYR A 287 7.52 -9.87 -9.33
CA TYR A 287 7.01 -11.20 -9.63
C TYR A 287 5.58 -11.19 -10.14
N GLU A 288 4.73 -10.27 -9.68
CA GLU A 288 3.31 -10.29 -9.99
C GLU A 288 2.94 -9.18 -10.96
N LEU A 289 3.30 -7.93 -10.67
CA LEU A 289 2.98 -6.85 -11.61
C LEU A 289 3.82 -7.03 -12.88
N VAL A 290 5.15 -6.95 -12.83
CA VAL A 290 5.96 -6.96 -14.06
C VAL A 290 5.70 -8.18 -14.95
N THR A 291 5.50 -9.38 -14.38
CA THR A 291 5.24 -10.59 -15.17
C THR A 291 3.77 -10.81 -15.54
N GLY A 292 2.84 -10.06 -14.95
CA GLY A 292 1.40 -10.33 -15.10
C GLY A 292 0.93 -11.57 -14.31
N ALA A 293 1.44 -11.74 -13.09
CA ALA A 293 1.18 -12.86 -12.17
C ALA A 293 1.62 -14.22 -12.70
N ALA A 294 2.69 -14.27 -13.49
CA ALA A 294 3.20 -15.52 -14.06
C ALA A 294 3.71 -16.51 -13.00
N ASN A 295 4.04 -16.03 -11.79
CA ASN A 295 4.42 -16.85 -10.64
C ASN A 295 3.22 -17.57 -9.99
N VAL A 296 2.00 -17.11 -10.25
CA VAL A 296 0.80 -17.60 -9.57
C VAL A 296 0.14 -18.73 -10.38
N PRO A 297 -0.18 -19.88 -9.77
CA PRO A 297 -0.85 -20.98 -10.48
C PRO A 297 -2.23 -20.56 -10.98
N GLY A 298 -2.63 -21.04 -12.15
CA GLY A 298 -3.94 -20.72 -12.75
C GLY A 298 -4.07 -19.30 -13.30
N ALA A 299 -3.10 -18.42 -13.10
CA ALA A 299 -3.14 -17.06 -13.65
C ALA A 299 -3.10 -17.09 -15.20
N PRO A 300 -3.96 -16.31 -15.89
CA PRO A 300 -3.98 -16.27 -17.34
C PRO A 300 -2.66 -15.70 -17.87
N HIS A 301 -2.16 -16.28 -18.97
CA HIS A 301 -0.95 -15.77 -19.62
C HIS A 301 -1.30 -14.52 -20.40
N TYR A 302 -0.84 -13.38 -19.92
CA TYR A 302 -1.02 -12.13 -20.63
C TYR A 302 0.12 -11.90 -21.62
N HIS A 303 -0.17 -11.89 -22.91
CA HIS A 303 0.82 -11.57 -23.95
C HIS A 303 1.43 -10.17 -23.79
N TYR A 304 0.63 -9.21 -23.34
CA TYR A 304 1.07 -7.83 -23.05
C TYR A 304 1.35 -7.66 -21.56
N ALA A 305 2.44 -8.26 -21.07
CA ALA A 305 2.92 -8.10 -19.69
C ALA A 305 3.99 -7.00 -19.59
N GLY A 306 4.19 -6.45 -18.38
CA GLY A 306 5.17 -5.42 -18.10
C GLY A 306 4.57 -4.13 -17.52
N ILE A 307 5.44 -3.35 -16.88
CA ILE A 307 5.07 -2.14 -16.12
C ILE A 307 4.22 -1.17 -16.96
N LEU A 308 4.61 -0.93 -18.22
CA LEU A 308 3.87 -0.06 -19.12
C LEU A 308 2.48 -0.61 -19.40
N TRP A 309 2.36 -1.88 -19.77
CA TRP A 309 1.06 -2.48 -20.07
C TRP A 309 0.11 -2.49 -18.88
N ILE A 310 0.61 -2.59 -17.66
CA ILE A 310 -0.23 -2.54 -16.45
C ILE A 310 -0.67 -1.12 -16.12
N ILE A 311 0.18 -0.12 -16.38
CA ILE A 311 -0.18 1.28 -16.16
C ILE A 311 -1.16 1.75 -17.24
N LEU A 312 -0.91 1.37 -18.50
CA LEU A 312 -1.69 1.80 -19.66
C LEU A 312 -2.97 1.01 -19.85
N TYR A 313 -2.92 -0.29 -19.57
CA TYR A 313 -4.02 -1.23 -19.69
C TYR A 313 -4.16 -1.97 -18.37
N THR A 314 -4.73 -1.27 -17.40
CA THR A 314 -4.85 -1.71 -16.01
C THR A 314 -5.54 -3.06 -15.91
N LYS A 315 -4.78 -4.08 -15.48
CA LYS A 315 -5.30 -5.42 -15.20
C LYS A 315 -5.70 -5.52 -13.75
N TRP A 316 -6.94 -5.11 -13.47
CA TRP A 316 -7.51 -5.13 -12.12
C TRP A 316 -7.34 -6.46 -11.37
N PRO A 317 -7.49 -7.65 -11.99
CA PRO A 317 -7.25 -8.91 -11.29
C PRO A 317 -5.81 -9.07 -10.78
N VAL A 318 -4.82 -8.67 -11.59
CA VAL A 318 -3.39 -8.76 -11.23
C VAL A 318 -3.06 -7.75 -10.13
N ILE A 319 -3.61 -6.54 -10.19
CA ILE A 319 -3.43 -5.52 -9.15
C ILE A 319 -4.10 -5.95 -7.84
N GLY A 320 -5.31 -6.51 -7.91
CA GLY A 320 -6.01 -7.05 -6.75
C GLY A 320 -5.20 -8.15 -6.07
N LEU A 321 -4.67 -9.09 -6.85
CA LEU A 321 -3.81 -10.16 -6.36
C LEU A 321 -2.53 -9.62 -5.69
N TYR A 322 -1.89 -8.64 -6.31
CA TYR A 322 -0.72 -7.95 -5.75
C TYR A 322 -1.04 -7.31 -4.39
N LEU A 323 -2.11 -6.51 -4.31
CA LEU A 323 -2.51 -5.87 -3.05
C LEU A 323 -2.88 -6.90 -1.98
N TYR A 324 -3.49 -8.01 -2.37
CA TYR A 324 -3.87 -9.09 -1.48
C TYR A 324 -2.66 -9.81 -0.88
N HIS A 325 -1.67 -10.17 -1.70
CA HIS A 325 -0.43 -10.78 -1.22
C HIS A 325 0.41 -9.81 -0.39
N VAL A 326 0.50 -8.55 -0.81
CA VAL A 326 1.14 -7.49 -0.02
C VAL A 326 0.49 -7.38 1.36
N ALA A 327 -0.84 -7.32 1.44
CA ALA A 327 -1.56 -7.26 2.71
C ALA A 327 -1.27 -8.48 3.60
N MET A 328 -1.22 -9.67 3.02
CA MET A 328 -0.84 -10.88 3.74
C MET A 328 0.62 -10.81 4.24
N PHE A 329 1.59 -10.42 3.42
CA PHE A 329 3.00 -10.37 3.81
C PHE A 329 3.26 -9.28 4.86
N SER A 330 2.57 -8.15 4.77
CA SER A 330 2.52 -7.12 5.82
C SER A 330 1.98 -7.68 7.14
N CYS A 331 0.90 -8.48 7.09
CA CYS A 331 0.37 -9.18 8.25
C CYS A 331 1.38 -10.16 8.86
N LEU A 332 2.07 -10.95 8.04
CA LEU A 332 3.11 -11.88 8.49
C LEU A 332 4.31 -11.15 9.11
N LEU A 333 4.76 -10.05 8.50
CA LEU A 333 5.84 -9.22 9.04
C LEU A 333 5.45 -8.68 10.42
N MET A 334 4.23 -8.17 10.57
CA MET A 334 3.72 -7.69 11.86
C MET A 334 3.74 -8.79 12.93
N LEU A 335 3.24 -9.99 12.62
CA LEU A 335 3.25 -11.12 13.55
C LEU A 335 4.67 -11.59 13.88
N ALA A 336 5.57 -11.59 12.90
CA ALA A 336 6.98 -11.93 13.10
C ALA A 336 7.66 -10.93 14.03
N LEU A 337 7.38 -9.62 13.91
CA LEU A 337 7.91 -8.58 14.80
C LEU A 337 7.37 -8.72 16.23
N MET A 338 6.07 -8.97 16.38
CA MET A 338 5.48 -9.25 17.71
C MET A 338 6.14 -10.46 18.37
N ASP A 339 6.39 -11.53 17.61
CA ASP A 339 7.05 -12.74 18.14
C ASP A 339 8.53 -12.48 18.51
N VAL A 340 9.24 -11.66 17.74
CA VAL A 340 10.60 -11.21 18.08
C VAL A 340 10.60 -10.43 19.39
N ASP A 341 9.62 -9.56 19.60
CA ASP A 341 9.42 -8.77 20.82
C ASP A 341 8.78 -9.56 21.97
N ARG A 342 8.43 -10.83 21.76
CA ARG A 342 7.75 -11.71 22.71
C ARG A 342 6.38 -11.17 23.14
N LEU A 343 5.74 -10.38 22.29
CA LEU A 343 4.40 -9.85 22.46
C LEU A 343 3.38 -10.83 21.86
N ARG A 344 2.16 -10.83 22.40
CA ARG A 344 1.05 -11.62 21.86
C ARG A 344 0.19 -10.74 20.96
N CYS A 345 -0.12 -11.25 19.77
CA CYS A 345 -1.12 -10.61 18.93
C CYS A 345 -2.47 -10.52 19.67
N PRO A 346 -3.05 -9.33 19.83
CA PRO A 346 -4.32 -9.17 20.52
C PRO A 346 -5.45 -9.80 19.69
N LYS A 347 -6.43 -10.41 20.38
CA LYS A 347 -7.52 -11.17 19.73
C LYS A 347 -8.36 -10.36 18.74
N TRP A 348 -8.49 -9.05 18.94
CA TRP A 348 -9.23 -8.19 18.01
C TRP A 348 -8.48 -8.07 16.67
N LEU A 349 -7.16 -7.90 16.72
CA LEU A 349 -6.32 -7.76 15.53
C LEU A 349 -6.20 -9.09 14.79
N ALA A 350 -6.01 -10.19 15.52
CA ALA A 350 -6.01 -11.52 14.93
C ALA A 350 -7.33 -11.81 14.19
N ARG A 351 -8.48 -11.49 14.81
CA ARG A 351 -9.80 -11.66 14.17
C ARG A 351 -9.97 -10.74 12.95
N SER A 352 -9.54 -9.48 13.01
CA SER A 352 -9.65 -8.58 11.86
C SER A 352 -8.81 -9.05 10.68
N MET A 353 -7.58 -9.53 10.92
CA MET A 353 -6.71 -10.08 9.88
C MET A 353 -7.35 -11.29 9.19
N VAL A 354 -7.88 -12.24 9.97
CA VAL A 354 -8.57 -13.43 9.43
C VAL A 354 -9.82 -13.05 8.66
N ILE A 355 -10.68 -12.18 9.21
CA ILE A 355 -11.93 -11.76 8.56
C ILE A 355 -11.63 -11.04 7.26
N VAL A 356 -10.72 -10.06 7.26
CA VAL A 356 -10.39 -9.28 6.06
C VAL A 356 -9.80 -10.19 4.98
N LEU A 357 -8.80 -11.02 5.31
CA LEU A 357 -8.19 -11.88 4.30
C LEU A 357 -9.12 -13.00 3.83
N ALA A 358 -10.01 -13.53 4.67
CA ALA A 358 -10.94 -14.58 4.26
C ALA A 358 -12.15 -14.06 3.45
N THR A 359 -12.58 -12.82 3.69
CA THR A 359 -13.74 -12.24 3.00
C THR A 359 -13.40 -11.65 1.63
N LEU A 360 -12.16 -11.18 1.43
CA LEU A 360 -11.73 -10.59 0.16
C LEU A 360 -11.86 -11.56 -1.04
N PRO A 361 -11.42 -12.83 -0.97
CA PRO A 361 -11.62 -13.79 -2.06
C PRO A 361 -13.08 -14.13 -2.36
N ILE A 362 -13.96 -14.03 -1.36
CA ILE A 362 -15.40 -14.25 -1.53
C ILE A 362 -16.01 -13.12 -2.37
N ALA A 363 -15.59 -11.87 -2.11
CA ALA A 363 -16.03 -10.70 -2.87
C ALA A 363 -15.36 -10.62 -4.26
N PHE A 364 -14.10 -11.04 -4.35
CA PHE A 364 -13.29 -10.98 -5.56
C PHE A 364 -12.70 -12.36 -5.85
N THR A 365 -13.45 -13.18 -6.59
CA THR A 365 -13.12 -14.59 -6.87
C THR A 365 -11.76 -14.79 -7.55
N GLY A 366 -11.22 -13.77 -8.22
CA GLY A 366 -9.89 -13.80 -8.84
C GLY A 366 -8.71 -13.63 -7.88
N LEU A 367 -8.95 -13.42 -6.58
CA LEU A 367 -7.88 -13.28 -5.58
C LEU A 367 -7.36 -14.63 -5.07
N GLN A 368 -8.11 -15.72 -5.26
CA GLN A 368 -7.68 -17.05 -4.85
C GLN A 368 -7.21 -17.83 -6.07
N PRO A 369 -5.91 -18.13 -6.16
CA PRO A 369 -5.35 -18.70 -7.39
C PRO A 369 -5.53 -20.20 -7.52
N VAL A 370 -5.66 -20.91 -6.39
CA VAL A 370 -5.88 -22.36 -6.41
C VAL A 370 -7.16 -22.66 -5.64
N ALA A 371 -8.23 -22.88 -6.39
CA ALA A 371 -9.52 -23.25 -5.84
C ALA A 371 -9.56 -24.76 -5.54
N PHE A 372 -10.28 -25.13 -4.47
CA PHE A 372 -10.44 -26.53 -4.06
C PHE A 372 -11.25 -27.34 -5.08
N ASP A 373 -12.12 -26.68 -5.83
CA ASP A 373 -13.01 -27.32 -6.80
C ASP A 373 -12.28 -27.91 -8.02
N ALA A 374 -11.03 -27.52 -8.27
CA ALA A 374 -10.18 -28.14 -9.28
C ALA A 374 -9.90 -29.64 -9.02
N GLN A 375 -10.19 -30.13 -7.81
CA GLN A 375 -9.87 -31.49 -7.37
C GLN A 375 -11.11 -32.37 -7.14
N ILE A 376 -12.31 -31.81 -7.32
CA ILE A 376 -13.58 -32.55 -7.21
C ILE A 376 -14.16 -32.82 -8.60
N PRO A 377 -15.05 -33.83 -8.75
CA PRO A 377 -15.67 -34.14 -10.03
C PRO A 377 -16.40 -32.93 -10.64
N ILE A 378 -16.31 -32.77 -11.96
CA ILE A 378 -16.83 -31.63 -12.73
C ILE A 378 -18.33 -31.37 -12.47
N ALA A 379 -19.12 -32.43 -12.29
CA ALA A 379 -20.54 -32.32 -12.00
C ALA A 379 -20.83 -31.61 -10.65
N LEU A 380 -19.97 -31.83 -9.65
CA LEU A 380 -20.09 -31.21 -8.33
C LEU A 380 -19.53 -29.79 -8.32
N SER A 381 -18.45 -29.52 -9.06
CA SER A 381 -17.90 -28.16 -9.16
C SER A 381 -18.86 -27.20 -9.87
N GLN A 382 -19.52 -27.64 -10.95
CA GLN A 382 -20.51 -26.84 -11.68
C GLN A 382 -21.80 -26.57 -10.88
N ALA A 383 -22.11 -27.40 -9.89
CA ALA A 383 -23.29 -27.24 -9.04
C ALA A 383 -23.09 -26.20 -7.92
N MET A 384 -21.85 -25.86 -7.57
CA MET A 384 -21.56 -24.93 -6.48
C MET A 384 -21.43 -23.50 -6.97
N PRO A 385 -22.06 -22.51 -6.30
CA PRO A 385 -21.85 -21.12 -6.64
C PRO A 385 -20.41 -20.69 -6.32
N THR A 386 -19.84 -19.80 -7.14
CA THR A 386 -18.43 -19.41 -7.06
C THR A 386 -18.02 -18.84 -5.69
N TRP A 387 -18.88 -18.04 -5.06
CA TRP A 387 -18.61 -17.50 -3.72
C TRP A 387 -18.45 -18.61 -2.66
N LEU A 388 -19.18 -19.72 -2.79
CA LEU A 388 -19.11 -20.85 -1.87
C LEU A 388 -17.79 -21.59 -2.05
N VAL A 389 -17.35 -21.79 -3.29
CA VAL A 389 -16.04 -22.39 -3.59
C VAL A 389 -14.92 -21.57 -2.95
N GLN A 390 -14.96 -20.25 -3.06
CA GLN A 390 -13.97 -19.35 -2.46
C GLN A 390 -13.98 -19.43 -0.93
N ALA A 391 -15.18 -19.38 -0.33
CA ALA A 391 -15.34 -19.50 1.12
C ALA A 391 -14.79 -20.83 1.65
N VAL A 392 -15.15 -21.94 1.00
CA VAL A 392 -14.66 -23.29 1.35
C VAL A 392 -13.15 -23.37 1.19
N THR A 393 -12.60 -22.87 0.08
CA THR A 393 -11.15 -22.90 -0.17
C THR A 393 -10.39 -22.07 0.86
N SER A 394 -10.86 -20.88 1.23
CA SER A 394 -10.24 -20.07 2.29
C SER A 394 -10.31 -20.75 3.67
N VAL A 395 -11.44 -21.40 3.99
CA VAL A 395 -11.59 -22.15 5.25
C VAL A 395 -10.66 -23.36 5.29
N LEU A 396 -10.64 -24.19 4.25
CA LEU A 396 -9.78 -25.37 4.15
C LEU A 396 -8.29 -24.96 4.15
N GLY A 397 -7.94 -23.92 3.41
CA GLY A 397 -6.61 -23.32 3.46
C GLY A 397 -6.22 -22.87 4.87
N GLY A 398 -7.09 -22.12 5.55
CA GLY A 398 -6.85 -21.69 6.93
C GLY A 398 -6.69 -22.85 7.92
N ILE A 399 -7.53 -23.88 7.82
CA ILE A 399 -7.48 -25.08 8.68
C ILE A 399 -6.18 -25.86 8.43
N THR A 400 -5.82 -26.09 7.16
CA THR A 400 -4.58 -26.79 6.80
C THR A 400 -3.35 -26.05 7.31
N GLY A 401 -3.30 -24.72 7.16
CA GLY A 401 -2.23 -23.90 7.71
C GLY A 401 -2.13 -23.96 9.24
N TRP A 402 -3.26 -23.84 9.93
CA TRP A 402 -3.30 -23.97 11.39
C TRP A 402 -2.81 -25.34 11.86
N ALA A 403 -3.29 -26.43 11.23
CA ALA A 403 -2.91 -27.80 11.57
C ALA A 403 -1.43 -28.07 11.31
N LEU A 404 -0.91 -27.65 10.16
CA LEU A 404 0.50 -27.81 9.80
C LEU A 404 1.42 -26.99 10.71
N ALA A 405 1.00 -25.80 11.16
CA ALA A 405 1.76 -25.04 12.15
C ALA A 405 1.89 -25.77 13.49
N ILE A 406 0.84 -26.49 13.94
CA ILE A 406 0.92 -27.32 15.15
C ILE A 406 1.93 -28.46 14.93
N LEU A 407 1.93 -29.08 13.76
CA LEU A 407 2.89 -30.12 13.39
C LEU A 407 4.33 -29.57 13.41
N VAL A 408 4.56 -28.42 12.75
CA VAL A 408 5.86 -27.72 12.75
C VAL A 408 6.30 -27.41 14.17
N GLN A 409 5.40 -26.94 15.03
CA GLN A 409 5.72 -26.68 16.44
C GLN A 409 6.13 -27.94 17.19
N ARG A 410 5.47 -29.09 16.97
CA ARG A 410 5.80 -30.35 17.64
C ARG A 410 7.19 -30.87 17.27
N PHE A 411 7.59 -30.73 16.02
CA PHE A 411 8.90 -31.18 15.54
C PHE A 411 10.01 -30.13 15.70
N ALA A 412 9.66 -28.85 15.84
CA ALA A 412 10.63 -27.81 16.16
C ALA A 412 11.26 -28.05 17.54
N SER A 413 12.56 -27.74 17.68
CA SER A 413 13.29 -27.97 18.93
C SER A 413 12.60 -27.35 20.16
N LYS A 414 12.82 -27.95 21.35
CA LYS A 414 12.34 -27.40 22.65
C LYS A 414 12.71 -25.91 22.86
N ARG A 415 13.76 -25.41 22.19
CA ARG A 415 14.20 -24.01 22.23
C ARG A 415 13.28 -23.08 21.42
N ILE A 416 12.71 -23.57 20.32
CA ILE A 416 11.70 -22.88 19.50
C ILE A 416 10.32 -22.97 20.18
N GLN A 417 9.98 -24.15 20.74
CA GLN A 417 8.71 -24.41 21.44
C GLN A 417 8.50 -23.58 22.72
N ARG A 418 9.57 -23.19 23.42
CA ARG A 418 9.45 -22.40 24.66
C ARG A 418 8.93 -20.97 24.45
N ARG A 419 8.80 -20.50 23.21
CA ARG A 419 8.32 -19.15 22.90
C ARG A 419 6.83 -19.19 22.57
N LYS A 420 6.07 -18.23 23.11
CA LYS A 420 4.71 -17.95 22.66
C LYS A 420 4.81 -17.46 21.22
N THR A 421 4.26 -18.21 20.26
CA THR A 421 4.38 -17.88 18.83
C THR A 421 3.02 -17.58 18.22
N SER A 422 3.02 -16.68 17.26
CA SER A 422 1.89 -16.38 16.38
C SER A 422 1.86 -17.30 15.15
N LEU A 423 2.65 -18.39 15.16
CA LEU A 423 2.88 -19.26 14.00
C LEU A 423 1.59 -19.86 13.46
N SER A 424 0.69 -20.34 14.33
CA SER A 424 -0.58 -20.94 13.90
C SER A 424 -1.50 -19.95 13.21
N LEU A 425 -1.52 -18.69 13.69
CA LEU A 425 -2.25 -17.62 13.01
C LEU A 425 -1.58 -17.29 11.68
N ALA A 426 -0.27 -17.11 11.67
CA ALA A 426 0.49 -16.78 10.48
C ALA A 426 0.32 -17.83 9.37
N ALA A 427 0.40 -19.13 9.70
CA ALA A 427 0.19 -20.22 8.76
C ALA A 427 -1.27 -20.31 8.29
N ALA A 428 -2.24 -20.03 9.16
CA ALA A 428 -3.64 -19.94 8.75
C ALA A 428 -3.86 -18.79 7.75
N LEU A 429 -3.24 -17.62 7.94
CA LEU A 429 -3.32 -16.52 6.98
C LEU A 429 -2.69 -16.90 5.64
N VAL A 430 -1.53 -17.58 5.65
CA VAL A 430 -0.90 -18.13 4.43
C VAL A 430 -1.86 -19.08 3.70
N GLY A 431 -2.55 -19.96 4.43
CA GLY A 431 -3.50 -20.88 3.80
C GLY A 431 -4.78 -20.23 3.30
N ILE A 432 -5.30 -19.22 4.00
CA ILE A 432 -6.44 -18.43 3.52
C ILE A 432 -6.10 -17.73 2.20
N THR A 433 -4.87 -17.24 2.05
CA THR A 433 -4.48 -16.41 0.90
C THR A 433 -3.90 -17.21 -0.26
N LEU A 434 -2.96 -18.12 0.00
CA LEU A 434 -2.25 -18.88 -1.03
C LEU A 434 -2.90 -20.25 -1.30
N GLY A 435 -3.90 -20.66 -0.51
CA GLY A 435 -4.51 -21.96 -0.62
C GLY A 435 -3.71 -23.09 0.04
N TRP A 436 -4.29 -24.29 0.01
CA TRP A 436 -3.79 -25.42 0.80
C TRP A 436 -2.49 -26.00 0.24
N GLN A 437 -2.32 -26.05 -1.09
CA GLN A 437 -1.13 -26.65 -1.73
C GLN A 437 0.13 -25.89 -1.35
N ALA A 438 0.09 -24.56 -1.50
CA ALA A 438 1.19 -23.67 -1.10
C ALA A 438 1.50 -23.79 0.38
N THR A 439 0.48 -23.98 1.21
CA THR A 439 0.64 -24.12 2.65
C THR A 439 1.36 -25.40 3.02
N VAL A 440 1.07 -26.51 2.34
CA VAL A 440 1.77 -27.78 2.53
C VAL A 440 3.23 -27.68 2.14
N THR A 441 3.54 -27.12 0.96
CA THR A 441 4.93 -26.95 0.48
C THR A 441 5.73 -26.01 1.37
N ILE A 442 5.15 -24.87 1.78
CA ILE A 442 5.77 -23.93 2.72
C ILE A 442 6.01 -24.60 4.08
N ALA A 443 5.06 -25.37 4.61
CA ALA A 443 5.22 -26.07 5.87
C ALA A 443 6.33 -27.14 5.80
N LEU A 444 6.44 -27.86 4.69
CA LEU A 444 7.52 -28.82 4.46
C LEU A 444 8.89 -28.13 4.48
N PHE A 445 9.04 -27.02 3.76
CA PHE A 445 10.29 -26.24 3.80
C PHE A 445 10.58 -25.67 5.19
N CYS A 446 9.55 -25.28 5.96
CA CYS A 446 9.72 -24.87 7.35
C CYS A 446 10.25 -26.00 8.23
N LEU A 447 9.77 -27.24 8.04
CA LEU A 447 10.27 -28.42 8.77
C LEU A 447 11.73 -28.72 8.42
N ILE A 448 12.08 -28.67 7.13
CA ILE A 448 13.45 -28.87 6.65
C ILE A 448 14.38 -27.80 7.24
N ALA A 449 14.00 -26.53 7.15
CA ALA A 449 14.78 -25.42 7.69
C ALA A 449 14.94 -25.53 9.21
N ALA A 450 13.87 -25.87 9.95
CA ALA A 450 13.95 -26.10 11.39
C ALA A 450 14.93 -27.24 11.73
N SER A 451 14.87 -28.34 10.98
CA SER A 451 15.75 -29.50 11.17
C SER A 451 17.20 -29.13 10.91
N LEU A 452 17.50 -28.45 9.80
CA LEU A 452 18.84 -27.97 9.46
C LEU A 452 19.40 -27.01 10.50
N LEU A 453 18.59 -26.05 10.96
CA LEU A 453 19.01 -25.12 12.01
C LEU A 453 19.34 -25.84 13.32
N THR A 454 18.59 -26.90 13.67
CA THR A 454 18.93 -27.70 14.86
C THR A 454 20.23 -28.46 14.69
N LEU A 455 20.50 -29.03 13.53
CA LEU A 455 21.76 -29.72 13.22
C LEU A 455 22.95 -28.76 13.25
N LEU A 456 22.85 -27.60 12.58
CA LEU A 456 23.88 -26.58 12.57
C LEU A 456 24.16 -26.01 13.97
N SER A 457 23.11 -25.83 14.79
CA SER A 457 23.27 -25.36 16.17
C SER A 457 24.02 -26.34 17.06
N ARG A 458 23.94 -27.65 16.77
CA ARG A 458 24.72 -28.68 17.45
C ARG A 458 26.18 -28.67 17.00
N TRP A 459 26.43 -28.39 15.72
CA TRP A 459 27.77 -28.45 15.13
C TRP A 459 28.62 -27.22 15.45
N ASN A 460 28.08 -26.01 15.31
CA ASN A 460 28.87 -24.76 15.43
C ASN A 460 28.77 -24.09 16.81
N GLY A 461 27.98 -24.62 17.75
CA GLY A 461 27.69 -23.96 19.04
C GLY A 461 27.00 -22.59 18.94
N ALA A 462 26.80 -22.08 17.72
CA ALA A 462 26.24 -20.78 17.42
C ALA A 462 24.75 -20.71 17.80
N LYS A 463 24.41 -19.72 18.63
CA LYS A 463 23.04 -19.48 19.12
C LYS A 463 22.27 -18.61 18.11
N ILE A 464 22.00 -19.12 16.91
CA ILE A 464 21.17 -18.42 15.91
C ILE A 464 19.71 -18.37 16.43
N GLN A 465 19.15 -17.18 16.62
CA GLN A 465 17.83 -16.98 17.27
C GLN A 465 16.76 -16.53 16.26
N TRP A 466 16.11 -17.47 15.58
CA TRP A 466 14.96 -17.18 14.71
C TRP A 466 13.65 -17.47 15.44
N SER A 467 12.64 -16.61 15.25
CA SER A 467 11.26 -16.97 15.61
C SER A 467 10.69 -17.90 14.54
N ALA A 468 9.82 -18.85 14.93
CA ALA A 468 9.19 -19.75 13.96
C ALA A 468 8.36 -18.97 12.92
N THR A 469 7.73 -17.88 13.34
CA THR A 469 6.93 -17.00 12.47
C THR A 469 7.81 -16.22 11.49
N SER A 470 8.99 -15.76 11.92
CA SER A 470 9.98 -15.15 11.01
C SER A 470 10.47 -16.15 9.96
N MET A 471 10.69 -17.41 10.36
CA MET A 471 11.08 -18.48 9.44
C MET A 471 9.97 -18.77 8.42
N LEU A 472 8.70 -18.88 8.87
CA LEU A 472 7.54 -19.02 7.98
C LEU A 472 7.44 -17.85 7.00
N PHE A 473 7.56 -16.62 7.48
CA PHE A 473 7.54 -15.41 6.64
C PHE A 473 8.62 -15.47 5.55
N THR A 474 9.87 -15.77 5.93
CA THR A 474 10.98 -15.84 4.98
C THR A 474 10.77 -16.94 3.94
N ILE A 475 10.34 -18.14 4.38
CA ILE A 475 10.10 -19.27 3.48
C ILE A 475 8.92 -19.00 2.56
N ALA A 476 7.83 -18.42 3.07
CA ALA A 476 6.69 -18.02 2.24
C ALA A 476 7.10 -16.99 1.17
N MET A 477 7.97 -16.04 1.52
CA MET A 477 8.49 -15.06 0.55
C MET A 477 9.38 -15.72 -0.52
N LEU A 478 10.26 -16.64 -0.12
CA LEU A 478 11.12 -17.38 -1.05
C LEU A 478 10.35 -18.38 -1.91
N HIS A 479 9.18 -18.84 -1.44
CA HIS A 479 8.31 -19.74 -2.18
C HIS A 479 7.61 -19.03 -3.36
N GLN A 480 7.25 -17.76 -3.20
CA GLN A 480 6.43 -17.01 -4.16
C GLN A 480 6.92 -17.05 -5.63
N PRO A 481 8.22 -16.85 -5.94
CA PRO A 481 8.71 -16.90 -7.31
C PRO A 481 8.58 -18.28 -7.97
N ALA A 482 8.65 -19.34 -7.17
CA ALA A 482 8.63 -20.73 -7.64
C ALA A 482 7.23 -21.36 -7.55
N TRP A 483 6.21 -20.60 -7.12
CA TRP A 483 4.93 -21.15 -6.73
C TRP A 483 4.22 -21.90 -7.85
N LYS A 484 4.13 -21.32 -9.06
CA LYS A 484 3.54 -22.01 -10.23
C LYS A 484 4.16 -23.37 -10.51
N TRP A 485 5.49 -23.51 -10.40
CA TRP A 485 6.17 -24.79 -10.64
C TRP A 485 5.93 -25.78 -9.50
N LEU A 486 5.93 -25.31 -8.26
CA LEU A 486 5.65 -26.14 -7.10
C LEU A 486 4.20 -26.63 -7.06
N ALA A 487 3.26 -25.82 -7.56
CA ALA A 487 1.86 -26.20 -7.70
C ALA A 487 1.65 -27.28 -8.77
N ALA A 488 2.50 -27.36 -9.79
CA ALA A 488 2.42 -28.38 -10.83
C ALA A 488 2.81 -29.80 -10.36
N LEU A 489 3.28 -29.94 -9.12
CA LEU A 489 3.56 -31.24 -8.49
C LEU A 489 2.30 -31.92 -7.91
N TRP A 490 1.17 -31.21 -7.92
CA TRP A 490 -0.14 -31.63 -7.42
C TRP A 490 -1.09 -31.85 -8.60
#